data_AF-A0A3D3DWZ7-F1
#
_entry.id   AF-A0A3D3DWZ7-F1
#
_cell.length_a   1.000
_cell.length_b   1.000
_cell.length_c   1.000
_cell.angle_alpha   90.00
_cell.angle_beta   90.00
_cell.angle_gamma   90.00
#
_symmetry.space_group_name_H-M   'P 1'
#
loop_
_entity.id
_entity.type
_entity.pdbx_description
1 polymer ?
#
loop_
_entity_poly.entity_id
_entity_poly.type
_entity_poly.pdbx_seq_one_letter_code
_entity_poly.pdbx_strand_id
1 'polypeptide(L)' 'MTSRERFLATIRREKTDRTPVWVMRQAGRYLPEYLALKEKYSFIEMAQTPELATQVTLQPLKRFPLDA' A
#
# COMPACT_ATOMS: atom_id res chain seq x y z
N MET A 1 -16.46 -4.53 9.90
CA MET A 1 -15.95 -3.36 9.17
C MET A 1 -14.70 -3.76 8.40
N THR A 2 -14.71 -3.61 7.08
CA THR A 2 -13.53 -3.84 6.23
C THR A 2 -12.47 -2.75 6.48
N SER A 3 -11.21 -3.02 6.12
CA SER A 3 -10.11 -2.03 6.16
C SER A 3 -10.50 -0.71 5.49
N ARG A 4 -11.07 -0.80 4.28
CA ARG A 4 -11.55 0.35 3.51
C ARG A 4 -12.68 1.10 4.21
N GLU A 5 -13.68 0.38 4.72
CA GLU A 5 -14.79 1.00 5.47
C GLU A 5 -14.26 1.77 6.70
N ARG A 6 -13.30 1.18 7.42
CA ARG A 6 -12.68 1.79 8.59
C ARG A 6 -11.98 3.09 8.27
N PHE A 7 -11.11 3.08 7.28
CA PHE A 7 -10.40 4.28 6.86
C PHE A 7 -11.36 5.42 6.49
N LEU A 8 -12.38 5.13 5.69
CA LEU A 8 -13.35 6.12 5.23
C LEU A 8 -14.25 6.64 6.36
N ALA A 9 -14.70 5.77 7.26
CA ALA A 9 -15.49 6.15 8.43
C ALA A 9 -14.70 7.07 9.38
N THR A 10 -13.43 6.74 9.63
CA THR A 10 -12.54 7.59 10.46
C THR A 10 -12.39 8.99 9.89
N ILE A 11 -12.19 9.14 8.57
CA ILE A 11 -12.09 10.47 7.93
C ILE A 11 -13.39 11.27 8.08
N ARG A 12 -14.54 10.60 8.05
CA ARG A 12 -15.85 11.21 8.29
C ARG A 12 -16.18 11.41 9.78
N ARG A 13 -15.26 11.12 10.69
CA ARG A 13 -15.44 11.20 12.15
C ARG A 13 -16.55 10.30 12.68
N GLU A 14 -16.83 9.20 11.99
CA GLU A 14 -17.77 8.16 12.42
C GLU A 14 -17.10 7.24 13.45
N LYS A 15 -17.91 6.58 14.29
CA LYS A 15 -17.41 5.58 15.25
C LYS A 15 -16.87 4.37 14.50
N THR A 16 -15.70 3.91 14.91
CA THR A 16 -15.02 2.74 14.33
C THR A 16 -14.65 1.74 15.42
N ASP A 17 -14.37 0.49 15.03
CA ASP A 17 -13.98 -0.61 15.93
C ASP A 17 -12.54 -0.47 16.46
N ARG A 18 -11.65 0.16 15.68
CA ARG A 18 -10.28 0.56 16.06
C ARG A 18 -9.79 1.70 15.18
N THR A 19 -8.69 2.36 15.56
CA THR A 19 -8.00 3.34 14.71
C THR A 19 -7.40 2.67 13.46
N PRO A 20 -7.64 3.20 12.24
CA PRO A 20 -7.01 2.70 11.02
C PRO A 20 -5.53 3.10 10.94
N VAL A 21 -4.72 2.27 10.26
CA VAL A 21 -3.28 2.50 10.07
C VAL A 21 -2.89 2.35 8.60
N TRP A 22 -2.09 3.31 8.13
CA TRP A 22 -1.37 3.28 6.85
C TRP A 22 -0.07 4.07 7.03
N VAL A 23 0.91 3.86 6.14
CA VAL A 23 2.22 4.52 6.26
C VAL A 23 2.59 5.19 4.94
N MET A 24 3.03 6.45 5.01
CA MET A 24 3.59 7.13 3.84
C MET A 24 4.80 6.35 3.31
N ARG A 25 4.81 6.11 1.99
CA ARG A 25 5.85 5.31 1.32
C ARG A 25 5.89 3.83 1.77
N GLN A 26 4.74 3.26 2.14
CA GLN A 26 4.61 1.83 2.47
C GLN A 26 5.06 0.89 1.34
N ALA A 27 4.89 1.27 0.08
CA ALA A 27 5.50 0.56 -1.05
C ALA A 27 6.89 1.15 -1.32
N GLY A 28 7.95 0.51 -0.82
CA GLY A 28 9.29 1.06 -0.95
C GLY A 28 10.42 0.09 -0.60
N ARG A 29 11.64 0.64 -0.61
CA ARG A 29 12.92 -0.10 -0.52
C ARG A 29 13.13 -0.94 0.74
N TYR A 30 12.30 -0.79 1.77
CA TYR A 30 12.36 -1.65 2.95
C TYR A 30 11.75 -3.04 2.71
N LEU A 31 10.97 -3.19 1.62
CA LEU A 31 10.39 -4.45 1.22
C LEU A 31 11.35 -5.19 0.26
N PRO A 32 11.76 -6.44 0.57
CA PRO A 32 12.60 -7.23 -0.33
C PRO A 32 11.92 -7.48 -1.69
N GLU A 33 10.60 -7.67 -1.72
CA GLU A 33 9.81 -7.81 -2.95
C GLU A 33 9.79 -6.54 -3.82
N TYR A 34 9.93 -5.35 -3.22
CA TYR A 34 10.10 -4.11 -3.96
C TYR A 34 11.50 -4.01 -4.57
N LEU A 35 12.53 -4.35 -3.78
CA LEU A 35 13.92 -4.34 -4.23
C LEU A 35 14.12 -5.31 -5.42
N ALA A 36 13.51 -6.49 -5.38
CA ALA A 36 13.58 -7.47 -6.46
C ALA A 36 12.98 -6.96 -7.79
N LEU A 37 11.96 -6.08 -7.76
CA LEU A 37 11.47 -5.41 -8.96
C LEU A 37 12.42 -4.31 -9.43
N LYS A 38 12.99 -3.56 -8.48
CA LYS A 38 13.93 -2.48 -8.78
C LYS A 38 15.24 -2.97 -9.41
N GLU A 39 15.63 -4.22 -9.17
CA GLU A 39 16.76 -4.86 -9.85
C GLU A 39 16.47 -5.11 -11.35
N LYS A 40 15.20 -5.18 -11.75
CA LYS A 40 14.77 -5.51 -13.10
C LYS A 40 14.29 -4.30 -13.91
N TYR A 41 13.73 -3.31 -13.23
CA TYR A 41 13.07 -2.15 -13.86
C TYR A 41 13.55 -0.84 -13.23
N SER A 42 13.64 0.21 -14.04
CA SER A 42 13.88 1.55 -13.51
C SER A 42 12.66 2.08 -12.75
N PHE A 43 12.88 3.12 -11.94
CA PHE A 43 11.80 3.75 -11.17
C PHE A 43 10.68 4.30 -12.07
N ILE A 44 11.04 4.93 -13.20
CA ILE A 44 10.06 5.51 -14.12
C ILE A 44 9.25 4.41 -14.80
N GLU A 45 9.89 3.33 -15.24
CA GLU A 45 9.18 2.18 -15.81
C GLU A 45 8.20 1.55 -14.80
N MET A 46 8.63 1.36 -13.55
CA MET A 46 7.76 0.85 -12.48
C MET A 46 6.57 1.77 -12.21
N ALA A 47 6.75 3.09 -12.32
CA ALA A 47 5.70 4.07 -12.06
C ALA A 47 4.74 4.27 -13.25
N GLN A 48 5.23 4.12 -14.48
CA GLN A 48 4.46 4.38 -15.70
C GLN A 48 3.85 3.12 -16.32
N THR A 49 4.29 1.92 -15.92
CA THR A 49 3.70 0.65 -16.34
C THR A 49 2.58 0.25 -15.36
N PRO A 50 1.29 0.27 -15.76
CA PRO A 50 0.16 0.02 -14.86
C PRO A 50 0.25 -1.29 -14.09
N GLU A 51 0.76 -2.35 -14.73
CA GLU A 51 0.91 -3.68 -14.15
C GLU A 51 1.96 -3.68 -13.03
N LEU A 52 3.12 -3.05 -13.27
CA LEU A 52 4.18 -2.91 -12.29
C LEU A 52 3.77 -1.99 -11.13
N ALA A 53 3.13 -0.86 -11.43
CA ALA A 53 2.63 0.07 -10.43
C ALA A 53 1.59 -0.59 -9.51
N THR A 54 0.69 -1.39 -10.09
CA THR A 54 -0.30 -2.18 -9.35
C THR A 54 0.40 -3.22 -8.47
N GLN A 55 1.36 -3.95 -9.03
CA GLN A 55 2.11 -4.96 -8.28
C GLN A 55 2.81 -4.34 -7.06
N VAL A 56 3.54 -3.24 -7.25
CA VAL A 56 4.22 -2.48 -6.20
C VAL A 56 3.24 -1.99 -5.12
N THR A 57 2.09 -1.44 -5.53
CA THR A 57 1.06 -0.92 -4.62
C THR A 57 0.48 -2.02 -3.73
N LEU A 58 0.33 -3.24 -4.25
CA LEU A 58 -0.25 -4.36 -3.50
C LEU A 58 0.74 -5.07 -2.56
N GLN A 59 2.06 -4.87 -2.72
CA GLN A 59 3.06 -5.55 -1.88
C GLN A 59 2.86 -5.31 -0.36
N PRO A 60 2.68 -4.07 0.13
CA PRO A 60 2.54 -3.81 1.56
C PRO A 60 1.24 -4.41 2.11
N LEU A 61 0.15 -4.35 1.35
CA LEU A 61 -1.15 -4.89 1.72
C LEU A 61 -1.17 -6.43 1.80
N LYS A 62 -0.32 -7.11 1.02
CA LYS A 62 -0.11 -8.55 1.12
C LYS A 62 0.71 -8.95 2.34
N ARG A 63 1.60 -8.06 2.81
CA ARG A 63 2.52 -8.34 3.92
C ARG A 63 1.97 -7.92 5.28
N PHE A 64 1.18 -6.85 5.33
CA PHE A 64 0.67 -6.26 6.55
C PHE A 64 -0.83 -5.99 6.45
N PRO A 65 -1.59 -6.13 7.54
CA PRO A 65 -3.03 -5.84 7.56
C PRO A 65 -3.30 -4.33 7.69
N LEU A 66 -2.84 -3.55 6.71
CA LEU A 66 -3.05 -2.09 6.66
C LEU A 66 -4.50 -1.76 6.25
N ASP A 67 -4.92 -0.55 6.60
CA ASP A 67 -6.29 -0.08 6.34
C ASP A 67 -6.45 0.67 5.01
N ALA A 68 -5.34 1.16 4.43
CA ALA A 68 -5.28 1.89 3.16
C ALA A 68 -3.95 1.68 2.42
#